data_AF-A0A432RSL7-F1
#
_entry.id   AF-A0A432RSL7-F1
#
_cell.length_a   1.000
_cell.length_b   1.000
_cell.length_c   1.000
_cell.angle_alpha   90.00
_cell.angle_beta   90.00
_cell.angle_gamma   90.00
#
_symmetry.space_group_name_H-M   'P 1'
#
loop_
_entity.id
_entity.type
_entity.pdbx_description
1 polymer ?
#
loop_
_entity_poly.entity_id
_entity_poly.type
_entity_poly.pdbx_seq_one_letter_code
_entity_poly.pdbx_strand_id
1 'polypeptide(L)'
;HSLFQSMDYSEDPAQIAEWAPLLIEGRDPNQLVAATHSVIGTDVNFGEITRQLVQNLTTKDNFDLQLSSEGRGLKQNADKSWTVTIADLANGEKERTVDAKFVFIGAGGASLPLLQASGIPEGDVYGGFPVGGQFLVTDNPEVVKQHVNKAYGQAEVGAPPMSVPHLDARRIDGKEVLLFGPFATFSTKFLKNGSLWDLLGATTTDNVVPMMQVGLDNFNLVQYLIEQVMLTDEDRFAELKKYYPTAKQEDWKLITAGQRVQIIKKDPEKGGRLQFGTEVVSSADSSLAALLGASPGASTAAPIMLNVLEEVFADKVAGEWNAKLKEIIPSYGTKLNGNVAATHQELTYTSQSLKLHLPQAPQTNAPAGDESVTMPKQDDIANIEL
;
A
#
# COMPACT_ATOMS: atom_id res chain seq x y z
N HIS A 1 -22.57 0.15 0.25
CA HIS A 1 -21.78 1.30 -0.24
C HIS A 1 -22.11 1.60 -1.70
N SER A 2 -22.26 2.87 -2.11
CA SER A 2 -22.58 3.19 -3.52
C SER A 2 -21.46 2.83 -4.49
N LEU A 3 -20.21 2.83 -4.02
CA LEU A 3 -18.99 2.54 -4.79
C LEU A 3 -18.92 1.12 -5.36
N PHE A 4 -19.66 0.17 -4.79
CA PHE A 4 -19.59 -1.26 -5.13
C PHE A 4 -20.91 -1.81 -5.66
N GLN A 5 -21.82 -0.93 -6.09
CA GLN A 5 -23.16 -1.35 -6.53
C GLN A 5 -23.17 -2.22 -7.79
N SER A 6 -22.08 -2.23 -8.57
CA SER A 6 -21.96 -3.04 -9.79
C SER A 6 -21.35 -4.42 -9.55
N MET A 7 -21.14 -4.84 -8.29
CA MET A 7 -20.56 -6.15 -8.00
C MET A 7 -21.63 -7.24 -8.05
N ASP A 8 -21.32 -8.32 -8.75
CA ASP A 8 -22.11 -9.55 -8.70
C ASP A 8 -21.81 -10.32 -7.41
N TYR A 9 -22.75 -11.15 -6.98
CA TYR A 9 -22.60 -12.05 -5.83
C TYR A 9 -23.07 -13.46 -6.16
N SER A 10 -22.36 -14.49 -5.68
CA SER A 10 -22.82 -15.88 -5.83
C SER A 10 -22.38 -16.75 -4.65
N GLU A 11 -23.23 -17.70 -4.28
CA GLU A 11 -22.91 -18.86 -3.43
C GLU A 11 -22.87 -20.17 -4.25
N ASP A 12 -23.18 -20.11 -5.55
CA ASP A 12 -23.14 -21.27 -6.44
C ASP A 12 -21.68 -21.54 -6.88
N PRO A 13 -21.07 -22.69 -6.51
CA PRO A 13 -19.71 -23.03 -6.91
C PRO A 13 -19.51 -23.05 -8.43
N ALA A 14 -20.54 -23.40 -9.21
CA ALA A 14 -20.44 -23.40 -10.67
C ALA A 14 -20.25 -21.97 -11.21
N GLN A 15 -21.05 -21.02 -10.73
CA GLN A 15 -20.91 -19.61 -11.10
C GLN A 15 -19.57 -19.03 -10.64
N ILE A 16 -19.09 -19.39 -9.44
CA ILE A 16 -17.80 -18.92 -8.94
C ILE A 16 -16.65 -19.53 -9.76
N ALA A 17 -16.79 -20.77 -10.23
CA ALA A 17 -15.79 -21.42 -11.09
C ALA A 17 -15.66 -20.73 -12.45
N GLU A 18 -16.73 -20.14 -12.99
CA GLU A 18 -16.66 -19.31 -14.19
C GLU A 18 -15.82 -18.04 -13.97
N TRP A 19 -15.87 -17.47 -12.77
CA TRP A 19 -15.06 -16.30 -12.41
C TRP A 19 -13.62 -16.69 -12.07
N ALA A 20 -13.41 -17.69 -11.22
CA ALA A 20 -12.11 -18.01 -10.65
C ALA A 20 -11.95 -19.54 -10.52
N PRO A 21 -11.68 -20.25 -11.62
CA PRO A 21 -11.70 -21.72 -11.66
C PRO A 21 -10.68 -22.36 -10.71
N LEU A 22 -9.47 -21.79 -10.64
CA LEU A 22 -8.43 -22.26 -9.70
C LEU A 22 -8.88 -22.22 -8.24
N LEU A 23 -9.84 -21.35 -7.90
CA LEU A 23 -10.36 -21.29 -6.54
C LEU A 23 -11.32 -22.42 -6.24
N ILE A 24 -12.00 -23.02 -7.21
CA ILE A 24 -13.07 -24.00 -6.98
C ILE A 24 -12.62 -25.42 -7.29
N GLU A 25 -11.77 -25.61 -8.30
CA GLU A 25 -11.33 -26.93 -8.72
C GLU A 25 -10.66 -27.71 -7.58
N GLY A 26 -11.16 -28.91 -7.31
CA GLY A 26 -10.64 -29.78 -6.25
C GLY A 26 -11.13 -29.48 -4.83
N ARG A 27 -12.01 -28.48 -4.64
CA ARG A 27 -12.69 -28.27 -3.34
C ARG A 27 -13.72 -29.37 -3.05
N ASP A 28 -14.02 -29.57 -1.78
CA ASP A 28 -15.15 -30.39 -1.33
C ASP A 28 -16.46 -29.73 -1.82
N PRO A 29 -17.32 -30.44 -2.57
CA PRO A 29 -18.62 -29.91 -3.01
C PRO A 29 -19.56 -29.50 -1.87
N ASN A 30 -19.33 -29.98 -0.64
CA ASN A 30 -20.10 -29.61 0.55
C ASN A 30 -19.53 -28.38 1.28
N GLN A 31 -18.35 -27.90 0.89
CA GLN A 31 -17.78 -26.68 1.46
C GLN A 31 -18.60 -25.47 1.01
N LEU A 32 -19.10 -24.70 1.96
CA LEU A 32 -19.76 -23.43 1.68
C LEU A 32 -18.75 -22.43 1.11
N VAL A 33 -19.10 -21.81 -0.01
CA VAL A 33 -18.31 -20.77 -0.67
C VAL A 33 -19.23 -19.64 -1.07
N ALA A 34 -18.74 -18.42 -0.98
CA ALA A 34 -19.41 -17.23 -1.46
C ALA A 34 -18.37 -16.28 -2.04
N ALA A 35 -18.73 -15.57 -3.11
CA ALA A 35 -17.85 -14.59 -3.73
C ALA A 35 -18.62 -13.38 -4.24
N THR A 36 -17.98 -12.22 -4.18
CA THR A 36 -18.36 -11.03 -4.94
C THR A 36 -17.42 -10.85 -6.12
N HIS A 37 -17.92 -10.45 -7.28
CA HIS A 37 -17.14 -10.30 -8.50
C HIS A 37 -17.35 -8.92 -9.14
N SER A 38 -16.29 -8.36 -9.71
CA SER A 38 -16.32 -7.05 -10.37
C SER A 38 -15.39 -7.02 -11.57
N VAL A 39 -15.91 -6.59 -12.72
CA VAL A 39 -15.19 -6.54 -14.00
C VAL A 39 -14.65 -5.14 -14.35
N ILE A 40 -14.96 -4.13 -13.53
CA ILE A 40 -14.61 -2.73 -13.84
C ILE A 40 -13.13 -2.40 -13.54
N GLY A 41 -12.44 -3.28 -12.82
CA GLY A 41 -11.04 -3.10 -12.43
C GLY A 41 -10.05 -3.72 -13.43
N THR A 42 -8.78 -3.34 -13.31
CA THR A 42 -7.66 -3.96 -14.02
C THR A 42 -6.42 -4.04 -13.12
N ASP A 43 -5.50 -4.94 -13.44
CA ASP A 43 -4.16 -4.90 -12.88
C ASP A 43 -3.39 -3.67 -13.37
N VAL A 44 -2.50 -3.17 -12.52
CA VAL A 44 -1.67 -2.00 -12.78
C VAL A 44 -0.22 -2.31 -12.42
N ASN A 45 0.69 -2.09 -13.36
CA ASN A 45 2.13 -2.16 -13.11
C ASN A 45 2.66 -0.78 -12.67
N PHE A 46 2.78 -0.59 -11.36
CA PHE A 46 3.26 0.67 -10.77
C PHE A 46 4.70 1.01 -11.14
N GLY A 47 5.55 0.00 -11.36
CA GLY A 47 6.92 0.24 -11.84
C GLY A 47 6.89 0.89 -13.23
N GLU A 48 5.99 0.44 -14.09
CA GLU A 48 5.82 0.99 -15.42
C GLU A 48 5.17 2.38 -15.41
N ILE A 49 4.12 2.58 -14.61
CA ILE A 49 3.53 3.91 -14.43
C ILE A 49 4.58 4.91 -13.95
N THR A 50 5.38 4.53 -12.96
CA THR A 50 6.45 5.39 -12.41
C THR A 50 7.45 5.76 -13.50
N ARG A 51 7.90 4.79 -14.32
CA ARG A 51 8.82 5.05 -15.43
C ARG A 51 8.23 6.00 -16.46
N GLN A 52 6.97 5.82 -16.86
CA GLN A 52 6.32 6.68 -17.84
C GLN A 52 6.12 8.10 -17.31
N LEU A 53 5.69 8.25 -16.05
CA LEU A 53 5.54 9.56 -15.40
C LEU A 53 6.89 10.29 -15.31
N VAL A 54 7.92 9.61 -14.82
CA VAL A 54 9.28 10.18 -14.70
C VAL A 54 9.85 10.50 -16.07
N GLN A 55 9.69 9.62 -17.06
CA GLN A 55 10.14 9.87 -18.44
C GLN A 55 9.44 11.09 -19.05
N ASN A 56 8.16 11.32 -18.75
CA ASN A 56 7.49 12.55 -19.18
C ASN A 56 8.10 13.78 -18.50
N LEU A 57 8.37 13.70 -17.19
CA LEU A 57 8.99 14.80 -16.45
C LEU A 57 10.39 15.15 -16.97
N THR A 58 11.21 14.16 -17.36
CA THR A 58 12.54 14.43 -17.94
C THR A 58 12.50 15.12 -19.30
N THR A 59 11.33 15.23 -19.95
CA THR A 59 11.16 16.07 -21.16
C THR A 59 10.95 17.56 -20.85
N LYS A 60 10.85 17.94 -19.58
CA LYS A 60 10.58 19.32 -19.15
C LYS A 60 11.88 20.00 -18.74
N ASP A 61 12.07 21.24 -19.19
CA ASP A 61 13.29 22.02 -18.89
C ASP A 61 13.45 22.38 -17.40
N ASN A 62 12.39 22.22 -16.60
CA ASN A 62 12.34 22.55 -15.18
C ASN A 62 12.36 21.32 -14.26
N PHE A 63 12.85 20.18 -14.75
CA PHE A 63 12.95 18.94 -13.97
C PHE A 63 14.30 18.27 -14.16
N ASP A 64 14.96 17.95 -13.04
CA ASP A 64 16.22 17.22 -13.01
C ASP A 64 16.02 15.87 -12.30
N LEU A 65 16.47 14.79 -12.94
CA LEU A 65 16.49 13.45 -12.35
C LEU A 65 17.93 13.08 -11.98
N GLN A 66 18.14 12.75 -10.71
CA GLN A 66 19.42 12.26 -10.20
C GLN A 66 19.23 10.84 -9.66
N LEU A 67 19.78 9.85 -10.37
CA LEU A 67 19.81 8.45 -9.93
C LEU A 67 21.15 8.13 -9.29
N SER A 68 21.25 6.98 -8.60
CA SER A 68 22.44 6.60 -7.82
C SER A 68 22.88 7.70 -6.83
N SER A 69 21.90 8.47 -6.35
CA SER A 69 22.09 9.62 -5.47
C SER A 69 21.27 9.37 -4.21
N GLU A 70 21.94 9.24 -3.07
CA GLU A 70 21.32 8.94 -1.78
C GLU A 70 21.26 10.19 -0.92
N GLY A 71 20.05 10.62 -0.51
CA GLY A 71 19.90 11.66 0.50
C GLY A 71 20.31 11.12 1.87
N ARG A 72 21.23 11.83 2.55
CA ARG A 72 21.79 11.42 3.86
C ARG A 72 21.55 12.40 4.98
N GLY A 73 21.29 13.66 4.65
CA GLY A 73 21.15 14.71 5.64
C GLY A 73 20.23 15.83 5.18
N LEU A 74 19.49 16.38 6.13
CA LEU A 74 18.60 17.51 5.95
C LEU A 74 18.91 18.53 7.04
N LYS A 75 19.16 19.77 6.65
CA LYS A 75 19.38 20.87 7.58
C LYS A 75 18.57 22.07 7.14
N GLN A 76 17.68 22.56 8.01
CA GLN A 76 16.97 23.80 7.74
C GLN A 76 17.91 25.00 7.92
N ASN A 77 17.93 25.88 6.93
CA ASN A 77 18.67 27.13 6.93
C ASN A 77 17.90 28.24 7.67
N ALA A 78 18.60 29.33 7.99
CA ALA A 78 18.00 30.47 8.71
C ALA A 78 16.85 31.14 7.95
N ASP A 79 16.86 31.08 6.62
CA ASP A 79 15.82 31.61 5.74
C ASP A 79 14.67 30.62 5.47
N LYS A 80 14.63 29.49 6.19
CA LYS A 80 13.66 28.40 6.05
C LYS A 80 13.81 27.54 4.79
N SER A 81 14.83 27.78 3.96
CA SER A 81 15.25 26.80 2.96
C SER A 81 15.94 25.59 3.62
N TRP A 82 16.27 24.59 2.82
CA TRP A 82 16.89 23.34 3.26
C TRP A 82 18.18 23.11 2.50
N THR A 83 19.24 22.75 3.22
CA THR A 83 20.43 22.14 2.63
C THR A 83 20.29 20.62 2.74
N VAL A 84 20.34 19.95 1.59
CA VAL A 84 20.22 18.49 1.44
C VAL A 84 21.60 17.92 1.14
N THR A 85 22.08 17.01 2.00
CA THR A 85 23.33 16.26 1.76
C THR A 85 23.03 15.02 0.94
N ILE A 86 23.74 14.84 -0.17
CA ILE A 86 23.53 13.76 -1.14
C ILE A 86 24.86 13.04 -1.37
N ALA A 87 24.87 11.72 -1.24
CA ALA A 87 25.99 10.86 -1.60
C ALA A 87 25.82 10.28 -3.01
N ASP A 88 26.87 10.39 -3.83
CA ASP A 88 26.94 9.78 -5.16
C ASP A 88 27.41 8.32 -5.05
N LEU A 89 26.46 7.39 -5.11
CA LEU A 89 26.71 5.96 -4.98
C LEU A 89 27.53 5.39 -6.14
N ALA A 90 27.57 6.06 -7.29
CA ALA A 90 28.35 5.62 -8.44
C ALA A 90 29.82 6.08 -8.38
N ASN A 91 30.16 7.03 -7.50
CA ASN A 91 31.49 7.66 -7.42
C ASN A 91 32.09 7.57 -6.01
N GLY A 92 32.02 6.38 -5.41
CA GLY A 92 32.62 6.11 -4.10
C GLY A 92 31.98 6.89 -2.96
N GLU A 93 30.68 7.17 -3.06
CA GLU A 93 29.87 7.84 -2.03
C GLU A 93 30.32 9.27 -1.69
N LYS A 94 30.97 9.97 -2.64
CA LYS A 94 31.31 11.39 -2.46
C LYS A 94 30.05 12.19 -2.17
N GLU A 95 30.13 13.02 -1.13
CA GLU A 95 29.02 13.85 -0.71
C GLU A 95 29.06 15.24 -1.36
N ARG A 96 27.87 15.75 -1.68
CA ARG A 96 27.63 17.12 -2.10
C ARG A 96 26.36 17.65 -1.44
N THR A 97 26.15 18.95 -1.51
CA THR A 97 24.95 19.60 -1.00
C THR A 97 24.15 20.28 -2.10
N VAL A 98 22.83 20.33 -1.93
CA VAL A 98 21.90 21.11 -2.77
C VAL A 98 20.99 21.90 -1.85
N ASP A 99 20.70 23.15 -2.22
CA ASP A 99 19.73 23.98 -1.51
C ASP A 99 18.35 23.88 -2.15
N ALA A 100 17.32 23.73 -1.33
CA ALA A 100 15.93 23.57 -1.75
C ALA A 100 15.01 24.45 -0.90
N LYS A 101 14.01 25.08 -1.52
CA LYS A 101 12.99 25.85 -0.78
C LYS A 101 11.96 24.96 -0.09
N PHE A 102 11.75 23.77 -0.65
CA PHE A 102 10.81 22.78 -0.17
C PHE A 102 11.41 21.38 -0.34
N VAL A 103 11.21 20.49 0.63
CA VAL A 103 11.66 19.09 0.57
C VAL A 103 10.48 18.15 0.75
N PHE A 104 10.29 17.23 -0.21
CA PHE A 104 9.35 16.13 -0.09
C PHE A 104 10.09 14.80 0.11
N ILE A 105 9.81 14.11 1.22
CA ILE A 105 10.41 12.84 1.59
C ILE A 105 9.44 11.69 1.24
N GLY A 106 9.60 11.15 0.03
CA GLY A 106 8.90 9.95 -0.45
C GLY A 106 9.83 8.73 -0.54
N ALA A 107 10.70 8.52 0.44
CA ALA A 107 11.84 7.60 0.37
C ALA A 107 11.52 6.15 0.81
N GLY A 108 10.25 5.74 0.77
CA GLY A 108 9.83 4.42 1.24
C GLY A 108 10.23 4.20 2.70
N GLY A 109 10.94 3.11 3.00
CA GLY A 109 11.39 2.88 4.36
C GLY A 109 12.37 3.94 4.88
N ALA A 110 13.18 4.56 4.02
CA ALA A 110 14.12 5.60 4.45
C ALA A 110 13.44 6.92 4.84
N SER A 111 12.11 7.07 4.66
CA SER A 111 11.41 8.29 5.05
C SER A 111 11.52 8.59 6.55
N LEU A 112 11.41 7.58 7.42
CA LEU A 112 11.49 7.80 8.88
C LEU A 112 12.88 8.29 9.32
N PRO A 113 13.99 7.61 8.96
CA PRO A 113 15.34 8.12 9.25
C PRO A 113 15.59 9.52 8.70
N LEU A 114 15.13 9.83 7.48
CA LEU A 114 15.30 11.18 6.89
C LEU A 114 14.48 12.24 7.63
N LEU A 115 13.24 11.91 8.04
CA LEU A 115 12.42 12.80 8.86
C LEU A 115 13.09 13.07 10.21
N GLN A 116 13.61 12.04 10.88
CA GLN A 116 14.35 12.20 12.14
C GLN A 116 15.62 13.05 11.92
N ALA A 117 16.35 12.81 10.82
CA ALA A 117 17.54 13.58 10.47
C ALA A 117 17.23 15.06 10.16
N SER A 118 16.00 15.39 9.76
CA SER A 118 15.59 16.79 9.53
C SER A 118 15.50 17.61 10.82
N GLY A 119 15.31 16.95 11.97
CA GLY A 119 15.19 17.59 13.28
C GLY A 119 13.95 18.46 13.48
N ILE A 120 12.91 18.30 12.65
CA ILE A 120 11.64 18.99 12.88
C ILE A 120 10.90 18.35 14.07
N PRO A 121 10.27 19.14 14.96
CA PRO A 121 9.57 18.61 16.14
C PRO A 121 8.45 17.62 15.81
N GLU A 122 7.82 17.76 14.64
CA GLU A 122 6.73 16.88 14.18
C GLU A 122 7.22 15.45 13.90
N GLY A 123 8.53 15.25 13.70
CA GLY A 123 9.15 13.93 13.53
C GLY A 123 9.40 13.18 14.84
N ASP A 124 9.53 13.88 15.97
CA ASP A 124 9.98 13.31 17.26
C ASP A 124 8.98 12.30 17.86
N VAL A 125 7.71 12.40 17.45
CA VAL A 125 6.65 11.50 17.92
C VAL A 125 6.63 10.17 17.16
N TYR A 126 7.45 10.02 16.13
CA TYR A 126 7.45 8.85 15.26
C TYR A 126 8.64 7.91 15.51
N GLY A 127 8.29 6.63 15.63
CA GLY A 127 9.20 5.50 15.51
C GLY A 127 8.66 4.52 14.49
N GLY A 128 9.36 3.41 14.33
CA GLY A 128 8.88 2.34 13.46
C GLY A 128 9.86 1.20 13.36
N PHE A 129 9.36 0.07 12.88
CA PHE A 129 10.17 -1.10 12.60
C PHE A 129 9.87 -1.62 11.20
N PRO A 130 10.86 -2.17 10.51
CA PRO A 130 10.66 -2.64 9.15
C PRO A 130 9.94 -3.99 9.14
N VAL A 131 9.04 -4.13 8.18
CA VAL A 131 8.28 -5.35 7.90
C VAL A 131 8.44 -5.65 6.42
N GLY A 132 8.85 -6.86 6.08
CA GLY A 132 8.93 -7.31 4.70
C GLY A 132 7.72 -8.16 4.30
N GLY A 133 7.55 -8.35 3.00
CA GLY A 133 6.60 -9.29 2.43
C GLY A 133 7.29 -10.33 1.56
N GLN A 134 6.74 -11.53 1.51
CA GLN A 134 7.09 -12.57 0.56
C GLN A 134 5.86 -13.04 -0.19
N PHE A 135 6.06 -13.51 -1.41
CA PHE A 135 5.00 -14.06 -2.25
C PHE A 135 5.47 -15.37 -2.88
N LEU A 136 4.58 -16.34 -2.96
CA LEU A 136 4.74 -17.45 -3.89
C LEU A 136 4.37 -16.96 -5.29
N VAL A 137 5.21 -17.27 -6.28
CA VAL A 137 5.02 -16.86 -7.66
C VAL A 137 5.10 -18.05 -8.59
N THR A 138 4.18 -18.11 -9.54
CA THR A 138 4.26 -19.00 -10.68
C THR A 138 4.12 -18.22 -11.99
N ASP A 139 4.96 -18.59 -12.95
CA ASP A 139 4.88 -18.18 -14.35
C ASP A 139 4.55 -19.38 -15.26
N ASN A 140 4.07 -20.50 -14.69
CA ASN A 140 3.66 -21.67 -15.46
C ASN A 140 2.47 -21.29 -16.38
N PRO A 141 2.64 -21.32 -17.73
CA PRO A 141 1.59 -20.87 -18.65
C PRO A 141 0.29 -21.66 -18.52
N GLU A 142 0.38 -22.94 -18.13
CA GLU A 142 -0.80 -23.80 -17.98
C GLU A 142 -1.66 -23.40 -16.77
N VAL A 143 -1.05 -22.84 -15.73
CA VAL A 143 -1.74 -22.34 -14.54
C VAL A 143 -2.21 -20.91 -14.75
N VAL A 144 -1.32 -20.04 -15.24
CA VAL A 144 -1.60 -18.60 -15.41
C VAL A 144 -2.77 -18.36 -16.37
N LYS A 145 -2.88 -19.13 -17.47
CA LYS A 145 -3.99 -18.99 -18.44
C LYS A 145 -5.38 -19.27 -17.86
N GLN A 146 -5.45 -19.98 -16.73
CA GLN A 146 -6.72 -20.34 -16.09
C GLN A 146 -7.20 -19.26 -15.12
N HIS A 147 -6.36 -18.31 -14.71
CA HIS A 147 -6.70 -17.32 -13.69
C HIS A 147 -6.23 -15.93 -14.08
N VAL A 148 -7.20 -15.08 -14.43
CA VAL A 148 -6.95 -13.69 -14.87
C VAL A 148 -7.40 -12.66 -13.84
N ASN A 149 -7.87 -13.11 -12.68
CA ASN A 149 -8.48 -12.28 -11.65
C ASN A 149 -7.54 -11.99 -10.48
N LYS A 150 -7.96 -11.03 -9.65
CA LYS A 150 -7.43 -10.85 -8.29
C LYS A 150 -8.44 -11.43 -7.32
N ALA A 151 -8.00 -12.40 -6.54
CA ALA A 151 -8.83 -13.16 -5.64
C ALA A 151 -8.41 -12.91 -4.19
N TYR A 152 -9.18 -12.05 -3.52
CA TYR A 152 -9.04 -11.78 -2.10
C TYR A 152 -9.94 -12.72 -1.33
N GLY A 153 -9.40 -13.44 -0.35
CA GLY A 153 -10.21 -14.24 0.56
C GLY A 153 -10.53 -13.51 1.86
N GLN A 154 -11.25 -14.22 2.73
CA GLN A 154 -11.60 -13.72 4.04
C GLN A 154 -10.39 -13.80 5.00
N ALA A 155 -10.23 -12.78 5.85
CA ALA A 155 -9.25 -12.82 6.92
C ALA A 155 -9.54 -13.98 7.88
N GLU A 156 -8.50 -14.72 8.28
CA GLU A 156 -8.63 -15.65 9.39
C GLU A 156 -8.94 -14.88 10.69
N VAL A 157 -9.67 -15.51 11.61
CA VAL A 157 -10.04 -14.89 12.88
C VAL A 157 -8.78 -14.50 13.66
N GLY A 158 -8.63 -13.21 13.96
CA GLY A 158 -7.46 -12.67 14.65
C GLY A 158 -6.31 -12.24 13.74
N ALA A 159 -6.37 -12.49 12.43
CA ALA A 159 -5.41 -11.95 11.47
C ALA A 159 -5.58 -10.42 11.36
N PRO A 160 -4.49 -9.65 11.30
CA PRO A 160 -4.57 -8.21 11.04
C PRO A 160 -5.26 -7.98 9.68
N PRO A 161 -6.18 -7.00 9.57
CA PRO A 161 -7.01 -6.80 8.38
C PRO A 161 -6.22 -6.55 7.08
N MET A 162 -4.94 -6.19 7.17
CA MET A 162 -4.03 -5.93 6.05
C MET A 162 -3.11 -7.11 5.68
N SER A 163 -3.24 -8.27 6.31
CA SER A 163 -2.31 -9.41 6.16
C SER A 163 -2.93 -10.62 5.49
N VAL A 164 -4.13 -10.51 4.93
CA VAL A 164 -4.85 -11.65 4.34
C VAL A 164 -4.18 -12.04 3.02
N PRO A 165 -3.77 -13.31 2.86
CA PRO A 165 -3.26 -13.78 1.59
C PRO A 165 -4.30 -13.68 0.48
N HIS A 166 -3.85 -13.39 -0.73
CA HIS A 166 -4.68 -13.28 -1.92
C HIS A 166 -3.95 -13.89 -3.11
N LEU A 167 -4.71 -14.41 -4.08
CA LEU A 167 -4.19 -14.97 -5.33
C LEU A 167 -4.43 -13.97 -6.46
N ASP A 168 -3.35 -13.39 -6.99
CA ASP A 168 -3.44 -12.30 -7.95
C ASP A 168 -2.82 -12.65 -9.29
N ALA A 169 -3.61 -12.50 -10.35
CA ALA A 169 -3.08 -12.29 -11.69
C ALA A 169 -2.36 -10.92 -11.76
N ARG A 170 -1.13 -10.94 -12.25
CA ARG A 170 -0.28 -9.76 -12.46
C ARG A 170 0.35 -9.78 -13.85
N ARG A 171 0.58 -8.59 -14.39
CA ARG A 171 1.37 -8.39 -15.61
C ARG A 171 2.62 -7.58 -15.31
N ILE A 172 3.76 -8.27 -15.22
CA ILE A 172 5.04 -7.67 -14.85
C ILE A 172 5.99 -7.81 -16.04
N ASP A 173 6.46 -6.68 -16.56
CA ASP A 173 7.42 -6.60 -17.67
C ASP A 173 7.03 -7.48 -18.88
N GLY A 174 5.74 -7.44 -19.24
CA GLY A 174 5.16 -8.19 -20.37
C GLY A 174 4.90 -9.67 -20.10
N LYS A 175 5.17 -10.17 -18.89
CA LYS A 175 4.88 -11.55 -18.47
C LYS A 175 3.65 -11.62 -17.58
N GLU A 176 2.80 -12.59 -17.85
CA GLU A 176 1.67 -12.94 -16.98
C GLU A 176 2.17 -13.88 -15.88
N VAL A 177 1.87 -13.55 -14.63
CA VAL A 177 2.29 -14.31 -13.46
C VAL A 177 1.16 -14.34 -12.43
N LEU A 178 1.14 -15.38 -11.59
CA LEU A 178 0.27 -15.44 -10.42
C LEU A 178 1.11 -15.24 -9.16
N LEU A 179 0.65 -14.37 -8.27
CA LEU A 179 1.24 -14.11 -6.96
C LEU A 179 0.28 -14.60 -5.88
N PHE A 180 0.80 -15.33 -4.89
CA PHE A 180 0.07 -15.68 -3.68
C PHE A 180 0.80 -15.20 -2.43
N GLY A 181 0.09 -14.51 -1.55
CA GLY A 181 0.63 -13.89 -0.34
C GLY A 181 -0.14 -12.61 0.00
N PRO A 182 0.41 -11.70 0.84
CA PRO A 182 1.78 -11.71 1.36
C PRO A 182 1.96 -12.66 2.56
N PHE A 183 3.14 -13.26 2.66
CA PHE A 183 3.68 -13.83 3.89
C PHE A 183 4.56 -12.79 4.57
N ALA A 184 4.39 -12.58 5.88
CA ALA A 184 5.19 -11.59 6.58
C ALA A 184 6.65 -12.05 6.74
N THR A 185 7.59 -11.12 6.61
CA THR A 185 9.00 -11.33 6.97
C THR A 185 9.50 -10.22 7.88
N PHE A 186 10.56 -10.54 8.62
CA PHE A 186 11.24 -9.59 9.47
C PHE A 186 12.64 -9.30 8.91
N SER A 187 13.04 -8.02 8.96
CA SER A 187 14.40 -7.56 8.67
C SER A 187 14.76 -6.48 9.68
N THR A 188 16.02 -6.08 9.78
CA THR A 188 16.41 -4.83 10.46
C THR A 188 16.69 -3.70 9.47
N LYS A 189 16.67 -4.00 8.17
CA LYS A 189 16.86 -3.03 7.08
C LYS A 189 15.56 -2.27 6.82
N PHE A 190 15.66 -1.00 6.44
CA PHE A 190 14.51 -0.19 6.03
C PHE A 190 14.35 -0.16 4.50
N LEU A 191 15.42 -0.41 3.75
CA LEU A 191 15.42 -0.52 2.29
C LEU A 191 15.90 -1.91 1.83
N LYS A 192 15.49 -2.33 0.62
CA LYS A 192 15.93 -3.60 0.00
C LYS A 192 17.47 -3.75 -0.01
N ASN A 193 18.17 -2.65 -0.26
CA ASN A 193 19.64 -2.57 -0.25
C ASN A 193 20.18 -1.79 0.97
N GLY A 194 19.40 -1.68 2.06
CA GLY A 194 19.75 -0.93 3.27
C GLY A 194 20.69 -1.66 4.24
N SER A 195 20.96 -1.01 5.38
CA SER A 195 21.91 -1.48 6.39
C SER A 195 21.22 -2.32 7.47
N LEU A 196 21.93 -3.32 8.01
CA LEU A 196 21.43 -4.10 9.15
C LEU A 196 21.32 -3.26 10.44
N TRP A 197 21.93 -2.07 10.45
CA TRP A 197 21.90 -1.12 11.57
C TRP A 197 20.74 -0.11 11.47
N ASP A 198 19.92 -0.14 10.42
CA ASP A 198 18.87 0.86 10.19
C ASP A 198 17.90 0.95 11.38
N LEU A 199 17.44 -0.19 11.91
CA LEU A 199 16.54 -0.22 13.08
C LEU A 199 17.16 0.40 14.33
N LEU A 200 18.44 0.14 14.59
CA LEU A 200 19.13 0.72 15.74
C LEU A 200 19.33 2.22 15.55
N GLY A 201 19.64 2.68 14.33
CA GLY A 201 19.77 4.09 14.00
C GLY A 201 18.45 4.88 14.09
N ALA A 202 17.32 4.25 13.75
CA ALA A 202 15.99 4.86 13.83
C ALA A 202 15.36 4.82 15.24
N THR A 203 15.96 4.06 16.16
CA THR A 203 15.54 3.99 17.56
C THR A 203 16.16 5.15 18.34
N THR A 204 15.33 6.08 18.81
CA THR A 204 15.73 7.27 19.55
C THR A 204 15.27 7.18 21.01
N THR A 205 15.78 8.08 21.86
CA THR A 205 15.29 8.22 23.23
C THR A 205 13.81 8.56 23.30
N ASP A 206 13.29 9.25 22.28
CA ASP A 206 11.90 9.71 22.23
C ASP A 206 10.92 8.62 21.82
N ASN A 207 11.38 7.64 21.03
CA ASN A 207 10.52 6.58 20.48
C ASN A 207 10.73 5.18 21.08
N VAL A 208 11.80 4.93 21.86
CA VAL A 208 12.06 3.60 22.45
C VAL A 208 10.94 3.14 23.40
N VAL A 209 10.43 4.04 24.24
CA VAL A 209 9.32 3.73 25.16
C VAL A 209 8.02 3.44 24.39
N PRO A 210 7.59 4.30 23.43
CA PRO A 210 6.51 3.98 22.52
C PRO A 210 6.66 2.63 21.80
N MET A 211 7.87 2.28 21.33
CA MET A 211 8.12 1.00 20.67
C MET A 211 7.90 -0.20 21.59
N MET A 212 8.37 -0.12 22.85
CA MET A 212 8.15 -1.18 23.82
C MET A 212 6.67 -1.33 24.21
N GLN A 213 5.96 -0.22 24.39
CA GLN A 213 4.52 -0.22 24.71
C GLN A 213 3.71 -0.91 23.60
N VAL A 214 4.00 -0.58 22.34
CA VAL A 214 3.35 -1.24 21.20
C VAL A 214 3.56 -2.75 21.20
N GLY A 215 4.76 -3.23 21.53
CA GLY A 215 5.04 -4.66 21.60
C GLY A 215 4.18 -5.40 22.63
N LEU A 216 3.84 -4.72 23.75
CA LEU A 216 2.97 -5.26 24.79
C LEU A 216 1.49 -5.16 24.40
N ASP A 217 1.07 -4.00 23.89
CA ASP A 217 -0.34 -3.72 23.59
C ASP A 217 -0.85 -4.42 22.32
N ASN A 218 0.07 -4.84 21.45
CA ASN A 218 -0.25 -5.49 20.17
C ASN A 218 0.29 -6.93 20.12
N PHE A 219 0.24 -7.62 21.25
CA PHE A 219 0.79 -8.97 21.39
C PHE A 219 0.29 -9.94 20.29
N ASN A 220 -1.00 -9.91 19.94
CA ASN A 220 -1.57 -10.77 18.89
C ASN A 220 -0.93 -10.51 17.52
N LEU A 221 -0.69 -9.25 17.16
CA LEU A 221 0.00 -8.90 15.92
C LEU A 221 1.46 -9.37 15.95
N VAL A 222 2.16 -9.15 17.07
CA VAL A 222 3.56 -9.59 17.23
C VAL A 222 3.64 -11.11 17.11
N GLN A 223 2.76 -11.83 17.80
CA GLN A 223 2.66 -13.29 17.72
C GLN A 223 2.40 -13.74 16.28
N TYR A 224 1.41 -13.14 15.60
CA TYR A 224 1.12 -13.43 14.20
C TYR A 224 2.34 -13.21 13.30
N LEU A 225 3.06 -12.09 13.45
CA LEU A 225 4.27 -11.80 12.68
C LEU A 225 5.38 -12.83 12.93
N ILE A 226 5.54 -13.29 14.19
CA ILE A 226 6.49 -14.36 14.54
C ILE A 226 6.07 -15.67 13.87
N GLU A 227 4.79 -16.05 13.96
CA GLU A 227 4.27 -17.27 13.33
C GLU A 227 4.51 -17.25 11.81
N GLN A 228 4.24 -16.11 11.15
CA GLN A 228 4.48 -15.93 9.71
C GLN A 228 5.97 -16.05 9.33
N VAL A 229 6.87 -15.48 10.15
CA VAL A 229 8.32 -15.60 9.93
C VAL A 229 8.80 -17.04 10.09
N MET A 230 8.16 -17.82 10.96
CA MET A 230 8.51 -19.22 11.24
C MET A 230 7.96 -20.21 10.21
N LEU A 231 7.11 -19.77 9.27
CA LEU A 231 6.56 -20.63 8.22
C LEU A 231 7.67 -21.27 7.38
N THR A 232 7.55 -22.58 7.15
CA THR A 232 8.35 -23.31 6.17
C THR A 232 7.79 -23.10 4.75
N ASP A 233 8.53 -23.54 3.73
CA ASP A 233 8.04 -23.48 2.36
C ASP A 233 6.81 -24.40 2.17
N GLU A 234 6.79 -25.53 2.87
CA GLU A 234 5.63 -26.42 2.94
C GLU A 234 4.41 -25.74 3.57
N ASP A 235 4.59 -24.98 4.66
CA ASP A 235 3.48 -24.26 5.31
C ASP A 235 2.92 -23.15 4.40
N ARG A 236 3.80 -22.36 3.77
CA ARG A 236 3.38 -21.33 2.79
C ARG A 236 2.61 -21.95 1.63
N PHE A 237 3.06 -23.11 1.16
CA PHE A 237 2.39 -23.84 0.09
C PHE A 237 1.04 -24.43 0.55
N ALA A 238 0.93 -24.89 1.80
CA ALA A 238 -0.32 -25.35 2.38
C ALA A 238 -1.37 -24.21 2.43
N GLU A 239 -0.96 -22.98 2.75
CA GLU A 239 -1.83 -21.80 2.66
C GLU A 239 -2.31 -21.54 1.22
N LEU A 240 -1.42 -21.64 0.24
CA LEU A 240 -1.82 -21.55 -1.17
C LEU A 240 -2.87 -22.62 -1.52
N LYS A 241 -2.72 -23.85 -1.03
CA LYS A 241 -3.69 -24.92 -1.30
C LYS A 241 -5.07 -24.67 -0.71
N LYS A 242 -5.20 -23.82 0.32
CA LYS A 242 -6.52 -23.36 0.78
C LYS A 242 -7.25 -22.54 -0.29
N TYR A 243 -6.52 -21.86 -1.17
CA TYR A 243 -7.04 -21.09 -2.29
C TYR A 243 -7.08 -21.90 -3.59
N TYR A 244 -6.00 -22.60 -3.92
CA TYR A 244 -5.83 -23.39 -5.14
C TYR A 244 -5.57 -24.87 -4.79
N PRO A 245 -6.62 -25.69 -4.55
CA PRO A 245 -6.47 -27.04 -3.99
C PRO A 245 -5.59 -27.99 -4.81
N THR A 246 -5.60 -27.83 -6.14
CA THR A 246 -4.85 -28.65 -7.09
C THR A 246 -3.46 -28.08 -7.42
N ALA A 247 -3.00 -27.04 -6.71
CA ALA A 247 -1.65 -26.50 -6.86
C ALA A 247 -0.58 -27.59 -6.70
N LYS A 248 0.50 -27.48 -7.49
CA LYS A 248 1.67 -28.34 -7.42
C LYS A 248 2.89 -27.55 -6.99
N GLN A 249 3.63 -28.02 -5.99
CA GLN A 249 4.67 -27.22 -5.34
C GLN A 249 5.81 -26.84 -6.29
N GLU A 250 6.14 -27.70 -7.24
CA GLU A 250 7.18 -27.48 -8.25
C GLU A 250 6.93 -26.28 -9.18
N ASP A 251 5.69 -25.83 -9.29
CA ASP A 251 5.31 -24.69 -10.12
C ASP A 251 5.52 -23.33 -9.43
N TRP A 252 5.78 -23.32 -8.11
CA TRP A 252 5.79 -22.10 -7.30
C TRP A 252 7.16 -21.82 -6.71
N LYS A 253 7.53 -20.54 -6.68
CA LYS A 253 8.80 -20.07 -6.14
C LYS A 253 8.54 -18.93 -5.17
N LEU A 254 9.21 -18.95 -4.04
CA LEU A 254 9.15 -17.86 -3.08
C LEU A 254 10.01 -16.67 -3.57
N ILE A 255 9.41 -15.48 -3.60
CA ILE A 255 10.13 -14.23 -3.87
C ILE A 255 9.99 -13.29 -2.67
N THR A 256 11.02 -12.48 -2.43
CA THR A 256 11.00 -11.43 -1.42
C THR A 256 10.63 -10.09 -2.04
N ALA A 257 9.58 -9.47 -1.53
CA ALA A 257 9.10 -8.16 -1.93
C ALA A 257 9.92 -7.02 -1.27
N GLY A 258 9.48 -5.78 -1.48
CA GLY A 258 10.03 -4.62 -0.80
C GLY A 258 9.81 -4.65 0.71
N GLN A 259 10.53 -3.79 1.41
CA GLN A 259 10.36 -3.56 2.85
C GLN A 259 9.48 -2.32 3.05
N ARG A 260 8.57 -2.41 4.02
CA ARG A 260 7.77 -1.29 4.52
C ARG A 260 8.18 -0.98 5.96
N VAL A 261 7.89 0.21 6.44
CA VAL A 261 8.05 0.56 7.86
C VAL A 261 6.68 0.56 8.51
N GLN A 262 6.52 -0.24 9.56
CA GLN A 262 5.36 -0.18 10.42
C GLN A 262 5.58 0.96 11.42
N ILE A 263 4.77 2.02 11.28
CA ILE A 263 4.95 3.25 12.05
C ILE A 263 4.31 3.12 13.43
N ILE A 264 4.99 3.73 14.39
CA ILE A 264 4.56 3.88 15.77
C ILE A 264 4.52 5.38 16.05
N LYS A 265 3.36 5.87 16.44
CA LYS A 265 3.16 7.27 16.83
C LYS A 265 2.99 7.34 18.34
N LYS A 266 3.69 8.27 18.97
CA LYS A 266 3.54 8.58 20.39
C LYS A 266 2.26 9.41 20.58
N ASP A 267 1.28 8.81 21.24
CA ASP A 267 0.07 9.47 21.71
C ASP A 267 0.28 10.03 23.13
N PRO A 268 -0.03 11.31 23.40
CA PRO A 268 0.16 11.91 24.72
C PRO A 268 -0.60 11.22 25.86
N GLU A 269 -1.77 10.65 25.59
CA GLU A 269 -2.64 10.02 26.60
C GLU A 269 -2.45 8.51 26.65
N LYS A 270 -2.25 7.89 25.49
CA LYS A 270 -2.29 6.43 25.31
C LYS A 270 -0.91 5.80 25.08
N GLY A 271 0.17 6.57 25.03
CA GLY A 271 1.52 6.06 24.77
C GLY A 271 1.73 5.68 23.31
N GLY A 272 2.63 4.73 23.04
CA GLY A 272 2.90 4.28 21.67
C GLY A 272 1.71 3.59 21.01
N ARG A 273 1.33 4.03 19.81
CA ARG A 273 0.26 3.44 18.99
C ARG A 273 0.77 3.05 17.61
N LEU A 274 0.41 1.84 17.15
CA LEU A 274 0.62 1.46 15.76
C LEU A 274 -0.27 2.31 14.85
N GLN A 275 0.35 2.85 13.81
CA GLN A 275 -0.36 3.52 12.73
C GLN A 275 -0.51 2.57 11.55
N PHE A 276 -1.75 2.32 11.16
CA PHE A 276 -2.04 1.50 10.00
C PHE A 276 -2.28 2.43 8.81
N GLY A 277 -1.59 2.17 7.69
CA GLY A 277 -1.67 3.01 6.50
C GLY A 277 -0.47 3.94 6.33
N THR A 278 -0.66 4.99 5.53
CA THR A 278 0.35 6.01 5.25
C THR A 278 0.04 7.26 6.07
N GLU A 279 1.03 7.76 6.81
CA GLU A 279 0.94 9.03 7.53
C GLU A 279 1.64 10.12 6.71
N VAL A 280 0.99 11.27 6.59
CA VAL A 280 1.61 12.50 6.10
C VAL A 280 2.10 13.30 7.30
N VAL A 281 3.36 13.73 7.27
CA VAL A 281 3.94 14.61 8.28
C VAL A 281 4.49 15.84 7.58
N SER A 282 4.02 17.03 7.96
CA SER A 282 4.53 18.30 7.45
C SER A 282 5.09 19.17 8.56
N SER A 283 6.11 19.97 8.24
CA SER A 283 6.61 20.99 9.17
C SER A 283 5.60 22.12 9.36
N ALA A 284 5.60 22.76 10.54
CA ALA A 284 4.72 23.89 10.84
C ALA A 284 4.82 25.07 9.84
N ASP A 285 5.97 25.23 9.18
CA ASP A 285 6.19 26.25 8.15
C ASP A 285 5.93 25.76 6.71
N SER A 286 5.44 24.52 6.55
CA SER A 286 5.13 23.89 5.26
C SER A 286 6.33 23.82 4.29
N SER A 287 7.56 23.89 4.80
CA SER A 287 8.79 23.79 4.00
C SER A 287 9.27 22.34 3.81
N LEU A 288 8.73 21.39 4.58
CA LEU A 288 9.04 19.97 4.46
C LEU A 288 7.77 19.13 4.63
N ALA A 289 7.65 18.06 3.83
CA ALA A 289 6.65 17.01 4.06
C ALA A 289 7.25 15.62 3.85
N ALA A 290 6.79 14.63 4.62
CA ALA A 290 7.25 13.25 4.57
C ALA A 290 6.07 12.27 4.54
N LEU A 291 6.23 11.20 3.74
CA LEU A 291 5.32 10.05 3.76
C LEU A 291 5.93 8.93 4.57
N LEU A 292 5.28 8.58 5.67
CA LEU A 292 5.66 7.48 6.56
C LEU A 292 4.67 6.32 6.41
N GLY A 293 5.12 5.11 6.74
CA GLY A 293 4.22 3.95 6.91
C GLY A 293 4.13 3.03 5.71
N ALA A 294 2.94 2.46 5.53
CA ALA A 294 2.67 1.57 4.41
C ALA A 294 2.84 2.34 3.09
N SER A 295 3.44 1.68 2.10
CA SER A 295 3.50 2.23 0.75
C SER A 295 2.06 2.47 0.26
N PRO A 296 1.72 3.67 -0.22
CA PRO A 296 0.40 3.94 -0.76
C PRO A 296 0.10 2.96 -1.88
N GLY A 297 -0.98 2.18 -1.72
CA GLY A 297 -1.47 1.31 -2.78
C GLY A 297 -2.21 2.11 -3.85
N ALA A 298 -2.71 1.40 -4.87
CA ALA A 298 -3.48 1.98 -5.97
C ALA A 298 -4.60 2.92 -5.52
N SER A 299 -5.30 2.54 -4.45
CA SER A 299 -6.45 3.25 -3.92
C SER A 299 -6.11 4.46 -3.05
N THR A 300 -4.87 4.58 -2.57
CA THR A 300 -4.51 5.61 -1.57
C THR A 300 -3.46 6.60 -2.06
N ALA A 301 -2.66 6.26 -3.08
CA ALA A 301 -1.60 7.14 -3.57
C ALA A 301 -2.10 8.53 -4.02
N ALA A 302 -3.14 8.58 -4.85
CA ALA A 302 -3.71 9.83 -5.33
C ALA A 302 -4.31 10.71 -4.21
N PRO A 303 -5.21 10.21 -3.34
CA PRO A 303 -5.75 11.03 -2.26
C PRO A 303 -4.67 11.47 -1.25
N ILE A 304 -3.67 10.64 -0.94
CA ILE A 304 -2.55 11.06 -0.07
C ILE A 304 -1.79 12.23 -0.68
N MET A 305 -1.47 12.16 -1.98
CA MET A 305 -0.78 13.28 -2.63
C MET A 305 -1.65 14.53 -2.71
N LEU A 306 -2.97 14.40 -2.85
CA LEU A 306 -3.88 15.55 -2.72
C LEU A 306 -3.84 16.16 -1.32
N ASN A 307 -3.87 15.33 -0.28
CA ASN A 307 -3.76 15.80 1.11
C ASN A 307 -2.44 16.56 1.34
N VAL A 308 -1.32 16.05 0.80
CA VAL A 308 -0.02 16.76 0.85
C VAL A 308 -0.12 18.13 0.17
N LEU A 309 -0.73 18.22 -1.01
CA LEU A 309 -0.89 19.50 -1.71
C LEU A 309 -1.79 20.46 -0.94
N GLU A 310 -2.88 19.98 -0.35
CA GLU A 310 -3.83 20.76 0.43
C GLU A 310 -3.22 21.29 1.74
N GLU A 311 -2.38 20.49 2.40
CA GLU A 311 -1.75 20.86 3.67
C GLU A 311 -0.57 21.80 3.45
N VAL A 312 0.33 21.47 2.51
CA VAL A 312 1.60 22.18 2.33
C VAL A 312 1.49 23.37 1.38
N PHE A 313 0.58 23.29 0.41
CA PHE A 313 0.40 24.30 -0.63
C PHE A 313 -1.04 24.85 -0.65
N ALA A 314 -1.64 24.98 0.54
CA ALA A 314 -3.04 25.41 0.73
C ALA A 314 -3.42 26.63 -0.12
N ASP A 315 -2.60 27.69 -0.11
CA ASP A 315 -2.85 28.92 -0.88
C ASP A 315 -2.87 28.68 -2.39
N LYS A 316 -2.02 27.76 -2.88
CA LYS A 316 -1.96 27.39 -4.30
C LYS A 316 -3.15 26.54 -4.70
N VAL A 317 -3.53 25.57 -3.87
CA VAL A 317 -4.70 24.71 -4.07
C VAL A 317 -6.00 25.50 -4.04
N ALA A 318 -6.13 26.46 -3.12
CA ALA A 318 -7.27 27.37 -3.06
C ALA A 318 -7.29 28.39 -4.22
N GLY A 319 -6.11 28.77 -4.71
CA GLY A 319 -5.93 29.73 -5.80
C GLY A 319 -5.66 29.08 -7.16
N GLU A 320 -4.45 29.30 -7.67
CA GLU A 320 -4.08 29.03 -9.07
C GLU A 320 -4.16 27.56 -9.50
N TRP A 321 -4.06 26.59 -8.57
CA TRP A 321 -4.11 25.17 -8.90
C TRP A 321 -5.52 24.59 -8.91
N ASN A 322 -6.52 25.24 -8.29
CA ASN A 322 -7.86 24.67 -8.11
C ASN A 322 -8.49 24.24 -9.45
N ALA A 323 -8.42 25.11 -10.46
CA ALA A 323 -8.97 24.84 -11.78
C ALA A 323 -8.30 23.64 -12.45
N LYS A 324 -6.97 23.52 -12.32
CA LYS A 324 -6.22 22.41 -12.90
C LYS A 324 -6.47 21.09 -12.18
N LEU A 325 -6.63 21.12 -10.85
CA LEU A 325 -7.01 19.95 -10.07
C LEU A 325 -8.37 19.40 -10.51
N LYS A 326 -9.37 20.26 -10.70
CA LYS A 326 -10.70 19.86 -11.21
C LYS A 326 -10.69 19.39 -12.67
N GLU A 327 -9.74 19.87 -13.48
CA GLU A 327 -9.54 19.38 -14.84
C GLU A 327 -8.98 17.95 -14.84
N ILE A 328 -8.00 17.66 -13.99
CA ILE A 328 -7.35 16.34 -13.90
C ILE A 328 -8.23 15.33 -13.14
N ILE A 329 -8.93 15.80 -12.11
CA ILE A 329 -9.76 15.01 -11.19
C ILE A 329 -11.15 15.66 -11.12
N PRO A 330 -12.06 15.33 -12.05
CA PRO A 330 -13.39 15.95 -12.11
C PRO A 330 -14.22 15.79 -10.82
N SER A 331 -13.98 14.71 -10.07
CA SER A 331 -14.61 14.43 -8.78
C SER A 331 -14.01 15.19 -7.60
N TYR A 332 -12.95 15.98 -7.79
CA TYR A 332 -12.27 16.68 -6.70
C TYR A 332 -13.22 17.61 -5.91
N GLY A 333 -13.29 17.40 -4.59
CA GLY A 333 -14.22 18.09 -3.69
C GLY A 333 -15.63 17.48 -3.62
N THR A 334 -15.90 16.35 -4.29
CA THR A 334 -17.19 15.67 -4.28
C THR A 334 -17.13 14.36 -3.50
N LYS A 335 -17.97 14.21 -2.46
CA LYS A 335 -18.13 12.93 -1.76
C LYS A 335 -18.89 11.93 -2.65
N LEU A 336 -18.18 10.89 -3.11
CA LEU A 336 -18.74 9.86 -3.99
C LEU A 336 -19.58 8.84 -3.22
N ASN A 337 -19.06 8.28 -2.13
CA ASN A 337 -19.77 7.27 -1.34
C ASN A 337 -21.06 7.86 -0.74
N GLY A 338 -22.20 7.27 -1.08
CA GLY A 338 -23.54 7.76 -0.75
C GLY A 338 -24.20 8.60 -1.85
N ASN A 339 -23.45 9.06 -2.86
CA ASN A 339 -23.97 9.76 -4.04
C ASN A 339 -23.91 8.85 -5.26
N VAL A 340 -25.01 8.16 -5.54
CA VAL A 340 -25.12 7.17 -6.64
C VAL A 340 -24.83 7.80 -8.00
N ALA A 341 -25.38 8.98 -8.28
CA ALA A 341 -25.20 9.65 -9.57
C ALA A 341 -23.74 10.06 -9.79
N ALA A 342 -23.10 10.68 -8.80
CA ALA A 342 -21.69 11.06 -8.89
C ALA A 342 -20.76 9.84 -8.98
N THR A 343 -21.05 8.78 -8.21
CA THR A 343 -20.29 7.52 -8.28
C THR A 343 -20.35 6.92 -9.69
N HIS A 344 -21.55 6.80 -10.25
CA HIS A 344 -21.74 6.23 -11.58
C HIS A 344 -21.06 7.08 -12.67
N GLN A 345 -21.15 8.41 -12.57
CA GLN A 345 -20.48 9.33 -13.48
C GLN A 345 -18.96 9.16 -13.45
N GLU A 346 -18.38 9.12 -12.25
CA GLU A 346 -16.92 8.96 -12.08
C GLU A 346 -16.43 7.61 -12.61
N LEU A 347 -17.09 6.50 -12.21
CA LEU A 347 -16.75 5.17 -12.71
C LEU A 347 -16.85 5.09 -14.24
N THR A 348 -17.89 5.69 -14.83
CA THR A 348 -18.04 5.74 -16.29
C THR A 348 -16.92 6.53 -16.94
N TYR A 349 -16.59 7.71 -16.42
CA TYR A 349 -15.49 8.54 -16.92
C TYR A 349 -14.15 7.82 -16.87
N THR A 350 -13.81 7.22 -15.72
CA THR A 350 -12.56 6.46 -15.55
C THR A 350 -12.52 5.24 -16.47
N SER A 351 -13.60 4.45 -16.57
CA SER A 351 -13.66 3.29 -17.47
C SER A 351 -13.47 3.69 -18.92
N GLN A 352 -14.09 4.78 -19.39
CA GLN A 352 -13.91 5.27 -20.76
C GLN A 352 -12.47 5.73 -21.01
N SER A 353 -11.89 6.45 -20.05
CA SER A 353 -10.54 7.01 -20.16
C SER A 353 -9.47 5.90 -20.23
N LEU A 354 -9.68 4.83 -19.46
CA LEU A 354 -8.79 3.68 -19.38
C LEU A 354 -9.17 2.55 -20.36
N LYS A 355 -10.24 2.71 -21.14
CA LYS A 355 -10.81 1.69 -22.04
C LYS A 355 -11.13 0.37 -21.34
N LEU A 356 -11.70 0.46 -20.13
CA LEU A 356 -12.16 -0.65 -19.32
C LEU A 356 -13.67 -0.90 -19.50
N HIS A 357 -14.17 -1.96 -18.89
CA HIS A 357 -15.60 -2.22 -18.81
C HIS A 357 -16.33 -1.08 -18.10
N LEU A 358 -17.43 -0.63 -18.69
CA LEU A 358 -18.31 0.36 -18.07
C LEU A 358 -19.00 -0.27 -16.84
N PRO A 359 -19.31 0.52 -15.79
CA PRO A 359 -20.13 0.03 -14.70
C PRO A 359 -21.50 -0.42 -15.24
N GLN A 360 -21.95 -1.60 -14.84
CA GLN A 360 -23.26 -2.15 -15.17
C GLN A 360 -24.03 -2.45 -13.89
N ALA A 361 -25.35 -2.56 -14.00
CA ALA A 361 -26.15 -3.09 -12.91
C ALA A 361 -25.73 -4.55 -12.65
N PRO A 362 -25.68 -4.97 -11.37
CA PRO A 362 -25.30 -6.32 -11.03
C PRO A 362 -26.35 -7.30 -11.57
N GLN A 363 -25.90 -8.45 -12.06
CA GLN A 363 -26.76 -9.52 -12.52
C GLN A 363 -27.33 -10.30 -11.34
N THR A 364 -26.57 -10.38 -10.25
CA THR A 364 -26.95 -11.02 -8.99
C THR A 364 -26.67 -10.10 -7.82
N ASN A 365 -27.56 -10.10 -6.83
CA ASN A 365 -27.40 -9.29 -5.62
C ASN A 365 -27.06 -10.18 -4.44
N ALA A 366 -26.22 -9.65 -3.53
CA ALA A 366 -26.01 -10.28 -2.24
C ALA A 366 -27.34 -10.33 -1.45
N PRO A 367 -27.57 -11.39 -0.64
CA PRO A 367 -28.69 -11.41 0.28
C PRO A 367 -28.59 -10.24 1.26
N ALA A 368 -29.73 -9.85 1.83
CA ALA A 368 -29.72 -8.88 2.93
C ALA A 368 -28.83 -9.43 4.07
N GLY A 369 -28.00 -8.57 4.66
CA GLY A 369 -27.15 -8.97 5.77
C GLY A 369 -27.99 -9.48 6.94
N ASP A 370 -27.51 -10.53 7.60
CA ASP A 370 -28.15 -11.07 8.79
C ASP A 370 -27.97 -10.09 9.96
N GLU A 371 -29.05 -9.42 10.36
CA GLU A 371 -29.05 -8.45 11.47
C GLU A 371 -28.68 -9.09 12.83
N SER A 372 -28.70 -10.42 12.94
CA SER A 372 -28.27 -11.14 14.14
C SER A 372 -26.74 -11.30 14.24
N VAL A 373 -26.01 -11.07 13.15
CA VAL A 373 -24.55 -11.09 13.12
C VAL A 373 -24.02 -9.70 13.42
N THR A 374 -23.53 -9.50 14.65
CA THR A 374 -22.76 -8.28 14.99
C THR A 374 -21.48 -8.24 14.19
N MET A 375 -21.39 -7.31 13.24
CA MET A 375 -20.11 -6.97 12.60
C MET A 375 -19.14 -6.41 13.66
N PRO A 376 -17.83 -6.70 13.57
CA PRO A 376 -16.83 -6.02 14.37
C PRO A 376 -17.00 -4.50 14.24
N LYS A 377 -16.83 -3.76 15.33
CA LYS A 377 -16.90 -2.30 15.27
C LYS A 377 -15.80 -1.78 14.37
N GLN A 378 -16.07 -0.71 13.62
CA GLN A 378 -15.10 -0.09 12.71
C GLN A 378 -13.81 0.34 13.42
N ASP A 379 -13.86 0.64 14.73
CA ASP A 379 -12.69 0.93 15.56
C ASP A 379 -11.73 -0.27 15.78
N ASP A 380 -12.19 -1.50 15.54
CA ASP A 380 -11.39 -2.74 15.62
C ASP A 380 -10.74 -3.12 14.28
N ILE A 381 -11.05 -2.36 13.22
CA ILE A 381 -10.48 -2.52 11.88
C ILE A 381 -9.61 -1.28 11.65
N ALA A 382 -8.39 -1.46 11.16
CA ALA A 382 -7.54 -0.34 10.76
C ALA A 382 -8.38 0.65 9.92
N ASN A 383 -8.50 1.89 10.40
CA ASN A 383 -9.28 2.90 9.70
C ASN A 383 -8.53 3.23 8.40
N ILE A 384 -8.99 2.66 7.27
CA ILE A 384 -8.51 2.99 5.92
C ILE A 384 -9.31 4.19 5.37
N GLU A 385 -10.08 4.88 6.23
CA GLU A 385 -10.64 6.18 5.89
C GLU A 385 -9.51 7.21 5.79
N LEU A 386 -9.10 7.47 4.54
CA LEU A 386 -8.51 8.74 4.13
C LEU A 386 -9.62 9.73 3.82
#